data_AF-A0A915SK85-F1
#
_entry.id   AF-A0A915SK85-F1
#
_cell.length_a   1.000
_cell.length_b   1.000
_cell.length_c   1.000
_cell.angle_alpha   90.00
_cell.angle_beta   90.00
_cell.angle_gamma   90.00
#
_symmetry.space_group_name_H-M   'P 1'
#
loop_
_entity.id
_entity.type
_entity.pdbx_description
1 polymer ?
#
loop_
_entity_poly.entity_id
_entity_poly.type
_entity_poly.pdbx_seq_one_letter_code
_entity_poly.pdbx_strand_id
1 'polypeptide(L)'
;MNNRFLSYIEDLTNKIEKEIENNKSFLIFSSLNPDGISSSILLLNSLYRKNAEVHLTYIDSIKYDEVRSLLYEKDSYEYDNIFFIDTGSIFSDILIKMNKDINKKIYIIDHHYLVSKDLEINSVVNLNPTIFNLDSYKEVSTSNILYYISKNMSHNKELLYLSLIGNIYDFSNINNEILNELKEDELIIENLGLNLPGIYKKPLYKSISNSYNFYIPYITGSDEKALDLLKGINVDKKGTANIMYEDVSEEDIKKIVSNIIKLKLKYNLNRTEDLIGKLYKINKNTEIGDLNEVLYSIESLIESKNLYGILYFLKKIPIDILKDSETIFRSNFSKSLYDIIENKFETINENGIKIIKIEKNYGNGYYISLLVDLLIKEGILKDKAIIVLFKNNNYYRGLIRSKIENKRIINNIIRRLFENKIISYSSFDNFGGFLLDINNYEEFIKSIKISLRQENII
;
A
#
# COMPACT_ATOMS: atom_id res chain seq x y z
N MET A 1 11.89 20.54 7.02
CA MET A 1 12.41 19.68 5.92
C MET A 1 13.89 19.89 5.58
N ASN A 2 14.61 18.87 5.05
CA ASN A 2 15.99 18.98 4.56
C ASN A 2 16.05 19.74 3.22
N ASN A 3 16.58 20.96 3.24
CA ASN A 3 16.63 21.85 2.06
C ASN A 3 17.32 21.22 0.84
N ARG A 4 18.30 20.31 1.04
CA ARG A 4 18.99 19.65 -0.09
C ARG A 4 18.09 18.65 -0.81
N PHE A 5 17.22 17.96 -0.09
CA PHE A 5 16.29 16.99 -0.67
C PHE A 5 15.24 17.69 -1.54
N LEU A 6 14.62 18.74 -1.01
CA LEU A 6 13.64 19.55 -1.75
C LEU A 6 14.25 20.23 -2.97
N SER A 7 15.44 20.84 -2.83
CA SER A 7 16.15 21.45 -3.96
C SER A 7 16.44 20.43 -5.06
N TYR A 8 16.82 19.20 -4.71
CA TYR A 8 17.04 18.16 -5.70
C TYR A 8 15.73 17.69 -6.37
N ILE A 9 14.62 17.64 -5.64
CA ILE A 9 13.30 17.38 -6.23
C ILE A 9 12.90 18.48 -7.23
N GLU A 10 13.18 19.74 -6.91
CA GLU A 10 12.93 20.87 -7.80
C GLU A 10 13.80 20.80 -9.07
N ASP A 11 15.11 20.54 -8.92
CA ASP A 11 16.02 20.34 -10.05
C ASP A 11 15.56 19.19 -10.95
N LEU A 12 15.14 18.07 -10.34
CA LEU A 12 14.60 16.93 -11.07
C LEU A 12 13.31 17.30 -11.80
N THR A 13 12.42 18.04 -11.14
CA THR A 13 11.16 18.52 -11.74
C THR A 13 11.46 19.35 -12.99
N ASN A 14 12.37 20.31 -12.90
CA ASN A 14 12.80 21.12 -14.05
C ASN A 14 13.40 20.27 -15.18
N LYS A 15 14.21 19.25 -14.84
CA LYS A 15 14.73 18.30 -15.82
C LYS A 15 13.61 17.54 -16.54
N ILE A 16 12.55 17.14 -15.83
CA ILE A 16 11.41 16.42 -16.41
C ILE A 16 10.60 17.36 -17.31
N GLU A 17 10.33 18.59 -16.88
CA GLU A 17 9.61 19.57 -17.69
C GLU A 17 10.31 19.87 -19.02
N LYS A 18 11.65 19.98 -19.00
CA LYS A 18 12.43 20.15 -20.23
C LYS A 18 12.30 18.96 -21.19
N GLU A 19 12.18 17.73 -20.68
CA GLU A 19 11.93 16.57 -21.56
C GLU A 19 10.54 16.67 -22.20
N ILE A 20 9.52 17.12 -21.45
CA ILE A 20 8.17 17.35 -21.99
C ILE A 20 8.19 18.42 -23.10
N GLU A 21 8.88 19.53 -22.87
CA GLU A 21 9.03 20.61 -23.88
C GLU A 21 9.71 20.13 -25.16
N ASN A 22 10.62 19.16 -25.04
CA ASN A 22 11.29 18.51 -26.16
C ASN A 22 10.45 17.40 -26.82
N ASN A 23 9.15 17.27 -26.49
CA ASN A 23 8.23 16.25 -26.98
C ASN A 23 8.74 14.82 -26.78
N LYS A 24 9.38 14.58 -25.64
CA LYS A 24 9.92 13.28 -25.28
C LYS A 24 8.82 12.39 -24.71
N SER A 25 8.90 11.09 -24.97
CA SER A 25 7.91 10.12 -24.48
C SER A 25 8.33 9.51 -23.14
N PHE A 26 7.34 9.12 -22.34
CA PHE A 26 7.50 8.68 -20.96
C PHE A 26 6.91 7.28 -20.72
N LEU A 27 7.72 6.36 -20.20
CA LEU A 27 7.25 5.08 -19.68
C LEU A 27 7.36 5.08 -18.17
N ILE A 28 6.29 4.72 -17.48
CA ILE A 28 6.25 4.58 -16.03
C ILE A 28 6.08 3.10 -15.69
N PHE A 29 7.07 2.54 -15.02
CA PHE A 29 6.97 1.29 -14.29
C PHE A 29 6.70 1.60 -12.82
N SER A 30 5.56 1.17 -12.30
CA SER A 30 5.19 1.42 -10.90
C SER A 30 4.97 0.12 -10.14
N SER A 31 5.35 0.09 -8.86
CA SER A 31 4.94 -0.98 -7.95
C SER A 31 3.43 -1.11 -7.85
N LEU A 32 2.96 -2.35 -7.69
CA LEU A 32 1.56 -2.71 -7.57
C LEU A 32 1.12 -2.78 -6.10
N ASN A 33 1.19 -1.64 -5.43
CA ASN A 33 0.77 -1.44 -4.04
C ASN A 33 0.14 -0.03 -3.89
N PRO A 34 -0.41 0.32 -2.71
CA PRO A 34 -1.01 1.63 -2.52
C PRO A 34 -0.09 2.83 -2.72
N ASP A 35 1.20 2.74 -2.33
CA ASP A 35 2.15 3.83 -2.47
C ASP A 35 2.51 4.06 -3.95
N GLY A 36 2.87 3.00 -4.67
CA GLY A 36 3.14 3.00 -6.12
C GLY A 36 1.94 3.41 -6.96
N ILE A 37 0.73 2.88 -6.72
CA ILE A 37 -0.48 3.30 -7.46
C ILE A 37 -0.75 4.80 -7.24
N SER A 38 -0.70 5.27 -5.99
CA SER A 38 -0.94 6.69 -5.70
C SER A 38 0.12 7.59 -6.35
N SER A 39 1.39 7.19 -6.26
CA SER A 39 2.53 7.88 -6.87
C SER A 39 2.43 7.95 -8.40
N SER A 40 2.08 6.83 -9.03
CA SER A 40 1.93 6.76 -10.49
C SER A 40 0.73 7.57 -10.98
N ILE A 41 -0.40 7.62 -10.26
CA ILE A 41 -1.54 8.48 -10.61
C ILE A 41 -1.13 9.96 -10.56
N LEU A 42 -0.41 10.39 -9.53
CA LEU A 42 0.09 11.75 -9.39
C LEU A 42 1.00 12.16 -10.57
N LEU A 43 1.98 11.30 -10.90
CA LEU A 43 2.89 11.54 -12.02
C LEU A 43 2.17 11.49 -13.37
N LEU A 44 1.35 10.47 -13.60
CA LEU A 44 0.56 10.29 -14.82
C LEU A 44 -0.32 11.51 -15.08
N ASN A 45 -1.04 11.99 -14.05
CA ASN A 45 -1.86 13.20 -14.17
C ASN A 45 -1.01 14.43 -14.52
N SER A 46 0.15 14.60 -13.89
CA SER A 46 1.04 15.75 -14.14
C SER A 46 1.56 15.76 -15.58
N LEU A 47 2.00 14.60 -16.09
CA LEU A 47 2.46 14.43 -17.48
C LEU A 47 1.30 14.59 -18.49
N TYR A 48 0.17 13.92 -18.25
CA TYR A 48 -1.00 13.96 -19.11
C TYR A 48 -1.54 15.39 -19.29
N ARG A 49 -1.59 16.19 -18.22
CA ARG A 49 -2.05 17.59 -18.29
C ARG A 49 -1.11 18.51 -19.06
N LYS A 50 0.16 18.14 -19.21
CA LYS A 50 1.14 18.84 -20.06
C LYS A 50 1.18 18.28 -21.48
N ASN A 51 0.23 17.43 -21.86
CA ASN A 51 0.15 16.78 -23.17
C ASN A 51 1.36 15.90 -23.51
N ALA A 52 2.04 15.35 -22.50
CA ALA A 52 3.13 14.41 -22.71
C ALA A 52 2.59 13.04 -23.15
N GLU A 53 3.30 12.37 -24.07
CA GLU A 53 3.04 10.97 -24.39
C GLU A 53 3.53 10.10 -23.24
N VAL A 54 2.61 9.37 -22.60
CA VAL A 54 2.90 8.60 -21.40
C VAL A 54 2.23 7.24 -21.41
N HIS A 55 2.98 6.20 -21.04
CA HIS A 55 2.50 4.85 -20.81
C HIS A 55 2.81 4.43 -19.38
N LEU A 56 1.83 3.83 -18.70
CA LEU A 56 1.94 3.33 -17.33
C LEU A 56 1.76 1.81 -17.31
N THR A 57 2.75 1.12 -16.76
CA THR A 57 2.76 -0.32 -16.52
C THR A 57 3.01 -0.59 -15.04
N TYR A 58 2.21 -1.48 -14.45
CA TYR A 58 2.41 -1.93 -13.08
C TYR A 58 3.25 -3.21 -13.01
N ILE A 59 4.15 -3.27 -12.04
CA ILE A 59 5.02 -4.40 -11.77
C ILE A 59 4.60 -5.04 -10.43
N ASP A 60 4.11 -6.28 -10.48
CA ASP A 60 3.79 -7.11 -9.29
C ASP A 60 5.04 -7.73 -8.67
N SER A 61 5.93 -8.21 -9.52
CA SER A 61 7.21 -8.79 -9.11
C SER A 61 8.22 -8.67 -10.22
N ILE A 62 9.49 -8.65 -9.86
CA ILE A 62 10.57 -8.65 -10.84
C ILE A 62 11.63 -9.65 -10.42
N LYS A 63 11.98 -10.57 -11.33
CA LYS A 63 13.18 -11.40 -11.16
C LYS A 63 14.41 -10.64 -11.59
N TYR A 64 15.54 -10.97 -10.99
CA TYR A 64 16.84 -10.38 -11.32
C TYR A 64 17.14 -10.45 -12.84
N ASP A 65 16.84 -11.59 -13.47
CA ASP A 65 17.09 -11.80 -14.90
C ASP A 65 16.05 -11.11 -15.82
N GLU A 66 14.87 -10.75 -15.28
CA GLU A 66 13.79 -10.05 -16.01
C GLU A 66 14.01 -8.53 -16.07
N VAL A 67 14.86 -7.95 -15.21
CA VAL A 67 15.23 -6.52 -15.31
C VAL A 67 15.79 -6.18 -16.69
N ARG A 68 16.46 -7.15 -17.33
CA ARG A 68 17.02 -6.98 -18.68
C ARG A 68 15.96 -6.89 -19.76
N SER A 69 14.94 -7.73 -19.73
CA SER A 69 13.92 -7.75 -20.77
C SER A 69 13.11 -6.45 -20.80
N LEU A 70 12.90 -5.80 -19.64
CA LEU A 70 12.22 -4.50 -19.55
C LEU A 70 12.88 -3.41 -20.41
N LEU A 71 14.18 -3.49 -20.65
CA LEU A 71 14.95 -2.47 -21.37
C LEU A 71 15.49 -2.92 -22.74
N TYR A 72 15.59 -4.22 -23.02
CA TYR A 72 16.30 -4.75 -24.20
C TYR A 72 15.47 -5.58 -25.19
N GLU A 73 14.24 -6.01 -24.89
CA GLU A 73 13.51 -6.87 -25.84
C GLU A 73 13.26 -6.17 -27.19
N LYS A 74 13.05 -6.94 -28.27
CA LYS A 74 12.93 -6.40 -29.65
C LYS A 74 11.71 -5.49 -29.85
N ASP A 75 10.73 -5.60 -28.96
CA ASP A 75 9.57 -4.71 -28.81
C ASP A 75 9.77 -3.72 -27.63
N SER A 76 11.02 -3.50 -27.20
CA SER A 76 11.36 -2.61 -26.09
C SER A 76 10.77 -1.24 -26.35
N TYR A 77 10.10 -0.75 -25.32
CA TYR A 77 9.50 0.56 -25.27
C TYR A 77 10.43 1.61 -25.90
N GLU A 78 10.05 2.14 -27.06
CA GLU A 78 10.71 3.26 -27.75
C GLU A 78 10.50 4.59 -27.01
N TYR A 79 10.63 4.57 -25.68
CA TYR A 79 10.39 5.71 -24.84
C TYR A 79 11.73 6.40 -24.53
N ASP A 80 11.74 7.72 -24.55
CA ASP A 80 12.93 8.51 -24.26
C ASP A 80 13.28 8.46 -22.75
N ASN A 81 12.24 8.51 -21.91
CA ASN A 81 12.33 8.60 -20.47
C ASN A 81 11.62 7.42 -19.80
N ILE A 82 12.29 6.75 -18.87
CA ILE A 82 11.76 5.60 -18.13
C ILE A 82 11.77 5.89 -16.64
N PHE A 83 10.61 5.77 -15.99
CA PHE A 83 10.44 5.95 -14.55
C PHE A 83 10.24 4.61 -13.88
N PHE A 84 10.98 4.34 -12.82
CA PHE A 84 10.68 3.32 -11.82
C PHE A 84 10.14 4.03 -10.57
N ILE A 85 8.87 3.79 -10.26
CA ILE A 85 8.14 4.44 -9.17
C ILE A 85 7.85 3.42 -8.07
N ASP A 86 8.29 3.73 -6.86
CA ASP A 86 8.17 2.88 -5.67
C ASP A 86 8.84 1.52 -5.85
N THR A 87 9.86 1.50 -6.70
CA THR A 87 10.71 0.35 -7.02
C THR A 87 11.98 0.85 -7.71
N GLY A 88 12.93 -0.05 -7.97
CA GLY A 88 14.15 0.26 -8.71
C GLY A 88 15.39 0.42 -7.84
N SER A 89 15.28 0.90 -6.59
CA SER A 89 16.46 1.13 -5.74
C SER A 89 17.26 -0.16 -5.47
N ILE A 90 16.55 -1.28 -5.32
CA ILE A 90 17.12 -2.60 -4.99
C ILE A 90 17.87 -3.26 -6.18
N PHE A 91 17.66 -2.79 -7.40
CA PHE A 91 18.35 -3.26 -8.61
C PHE A 91 18.94 -2.11 -9.43
N SER A 92 19.21 -0.97 -8.78
CA SER A 92 19.76 0.25 -9.39
C SER A 92 21.13 0.02 -10.02
N ASP A 93 21.96 -0.85 -9.44
CA ASP A 93 23.27 -1.25 -9.95
C ASP A 93 23.17 -1.96 -11.32
N ILE A 94 22.16 -2.82 -11.49
CA ILE A 94 21.87 -3.51 -12.75
C ILE A 94 21.48 -2.48 -13.82
N LEU A 95 20.56 -1.58 -13.48
CA LEU A 95 20.11 -0.50 -14.38
C LEU A 95 21.28 0.39 -14.80
N ILE A 96 22.10 0.84 -13.85
CA ILE A 96 23.30 1.64 -14.10
C ILE A 96 24.27 0.91 -15.03
N LYS A 97 24.50 -0.39 -14.82
CA LYS A 97 25.42 -1.19 -15.63
C LYS A 97 24.89 -1.35 -17.05
N MET A 98 23.61 -1.69 -17.21
CA MET A 98 22.97 -1.90 -18.52
C MET A 98 22.87 -0.61 -19.32
N ASN A 99 22.53 0.50 -18.66
CA ASN A 99 22.27 1.75 -19.35
C ASN A 99 23.54 2.40 -19.95
N LYS A 100 24.74 1.85 -19.66
CA LYS A 100 25.98 2.19 -20.37
C LYS A 100 25.86 1.99 -21.88
N ASP A 101 25.16 0.95 -22.29
CA ASP A 101 25.06 0.55 -23.69
C ASP A 101 23.77 1.07 -24.37
N ILE A 102 22.70 1.29 -23.59
CA ILE A 102 21.38 1.71 -24.10
C ILE A 102 21.24 3.24 -24.14
N ASN A 103 21.88 3.95 -23.20
CA ASN A 103 21.87 5.41 -23.08
C ASN A 103 20.44 6.02 -23.05
N LYS A 104 19.52 5.40 -22.31
CA LYS A 104 18.19 5.95 -22.02
C LYS A 104 18.24 6.90 -20.82
N LYS A 105 17.24 7.75 -20.63
CA LYS A 105 17.11 8.52 -19.39
C LYS A 105 16.22 7.75 -18.41
N ILE A 106 16.79 7.30 -17.31
CA ILE A 106 16.10 6.47 -16.32
C ILE A 106 15.99 7.24 -15.01
N TYR A 107 14.80 7.27 -14.43
CA TYR A 107 14.50 7.90 -13.16
C TYR A 107 14.01 6.85 -12.17
N ILE A 108 14.71 6.69 -11.06
CA ILE A 108 14.32 5.81 -9.96
C ILE A 108 13.83 6.72 -8.82
N ILE A 109 12.51 6.76 -8.61
CA ILE A 109 11.88 7.55 -7.54
C ILE A 109 11.27 6.56 -6.53
N ASP A 110 11.96 6.41 -5.41
CA ASP A 110 11.75 5.26 -4.55
C ASP A 110 12.26 5.54 -3.13
N HIS A 111 11.68 4.89 -2.13
CA HIS A 111 12.02 5.03 -0.72
C HIS A 111 12.52 3.72 -0.08
N HIS A 112 12.60 2.65 -0.84
CA HIS A 112 13.10 1.36 -0.37
C HIS A 112 14.61 1.36 -0.08
N TYR A 113 15.09 0.18 0.34
CA TYR A 113 16.53 -0.09 0.42
C TYR A 113 17.23 0.19 -0.92
N LEU A 114 18.30 0.97 -0.87
CA LEU A 114 19.13 1.32 -2.02
C LEU A 114 20.45 0.57 -2.04
N VAL A 115 20.85 0.18 -3.26
CA VAL A 115 22.15 -0.44 -3.54
C VAL A 115 23.22 0.60 -3.89
N SER A 116 22.86 1.64 -4.65
CA SER A 116 23.73 2.79 -4.98
C SER A 116 23.24 4.07 -4.30
N LYS A 117 24.19 4.86 -3.77
CA LYS A 117 23.95 6.19 -3.19
C LYS A 117 24.19 7.34 -4.18
N ASP A 118 24.57 7.02 -5.41
CA ASP A 118 24.90 8.03 -6.41
C ASP A 118 23.62 8.67 -6.93
N LEU A 119 23.61 10.01 -7.01
CA LEU A 119 22.44 10.74 -7.51
C LEU A 119 22.19 10.49 -8.99
N GLU A 120 23.25 10.34 -9.78
CA GLU A 120 23.15 10.08 -11.22
C GLU A 120 24.40 9.38 -11.74
N ILE A 121 24.25 8.21 -12.38
CA ILE A 121 25.33 7.50 -13.09
C ILE A 121 24.76 6.87 -14.37
N ASN A 122 25.47 7.02 -15.50
CA ASN A 122 25.07 6.50 -16.81
C ASN A 122 23.60 6.85 -17.14
N SER A 123 23.20 8.11 -16.95
CA SER A 123 21.82 8.59 -17.19
C SER A 123 20.73 7.88 -16.35
N VAL A 124 21.12 7.20 -15.27
CA VAL A 124 20.22 6.65 -14.25
C VAL A 124 20.23 7.59 -13.05
N VAL A 125 19.15 8.32 -12.87
CA VAL A 125 18.92 9.29 -11.81
C VAL A 125 18.25 8.60 -10.62
N ASN A 126 18.83 8.69 -9.44
CA ASN A 126 18.26 8.18 -8.20
C ASN A 126 17.70 9.33 -7.35
N LEU A 127 16.41 9.22 -7.02
CA LEU A 127 15.73 10.04 -6.03
C LEU A 127 15.24 9.13 -4.90
N ASN A 128 16.10 8.94 -3.91
CA ASN A 128 15.79 8.19 -2.71
C ASN A 128 16.14 9.00 -1.43
N PRO A 129 15.21 9.17 -0.47
CA PRO A 129 15.43 9.98 0.73
C PRO A 129 16.66 9.57 1.54
N THR A 130 17.03 8.29 1.54
CA THR A 130 18.21 7.78 2.26
C THR A 130 19.51 8.39 1.74
N ILE A 131 19.59 8.80 0.47
CA ILE A 131 20.76 9.52 -0.10
C ILE A 131 20.96 10.89 0.60
N PHE A 132 19.88 11.45 1.13
CA PHE A 132 19.83 12.73 1.82
C PHE A 132 19.83 12.59 3.35
N ASN A 133 20.18 11.42 3.87
CA ASN A 133 20.18 11.09 5.30
C ASN A 133 18.80 11.20 5.98
N LEU A 134 17.71 11.03 5.22
CA LEU A 134 16.36 10.88 5.77
C LEU A 134 16.08 9.39 6.01
N ASP A 135 15.34 9.06 7.07
CA ASP A 135 14.92 7.68 7.34
C ASP A 135 13.78 7.29 6.40
N SER A 136 14.10 6.70 5.25
CA SER A 136 13.11 6.35 4.22
C SER A 136 12.08 5.29 4.66
N TYR A 137 12.31 4.61 5.79
CA TYR A 137 11.36 3.63 6.36
C TYR A 137 10.23 4.28 7.18
N LYS A 138 10.45 5.52 7.64
CA LYS A 138 9.58 6.23 8.60
C LYS A 138 9.18 7.61 8.13
N GLU A 139 10.07 8.34 7.47
CA GLU A 139 9.90 9.77 7.24
C GLU A 139 9.23 10.11 5.92
N VAL A 140 9.40 9.29 4.87
CA VAL A 140 9.02 9.64 3.48
C VAL A 140 8.57 8.41 2.70
N SER A 141 7.34 8.43 2.16
CA SER A 141 6.87 7.49 1.14
C SER A 141 7.21 7.97 -0.26
N THR A 142 7.14 7.09 -1.26
CA THR A 142 7.29 7.50 -2.67
C THR A 142 6.19 8.51 -3.05
N SER A 143 4.96 8.31 -2.58
CA SER A 143 3.83 9.23 -2.82
C SER A 143 4.03 10.62 -2.21
N ASN A 144 4.74 10.73 -1.09
CA ASN A 144 5.18 12.02 -0.55
C ASN A 144 6.21 12.71 -1.45
N ILE A 145 7.09 11.97 -2.12
CA ILE A 145 8.04 12.55 -3.10
C ILE A 145 7.27 13.09 -4.31
N LEU A 146 6.32 12.29 -4.82
CA LEU A 146 5.52 12.66 -5.98
C LEU A 146 4.53 13.79 -5.70
N TYR A 147 4.19 14.06 -4.44
CA TYR A 147 3.52 15.30 -4.04
C TYR A 147 4.30 16.52 -4.50
N TYR A 148 5.56 16.63 -4.11
CA TYR A 148 6.40 17.79 -4.41
C TYR A 148 6.65 17.92 -5.91
N ILE A 149 6.92 16.82 -6.61
CA ILE A 149 7.06 16.83 -8.08
C ILE A 149 5.76 17.31 -8.73
N SER A 150 4.61 16.74 -8.36
CA SER A 150 3.32 17.08 -8.99
C SER A 150 2.85 18.50 -8.66
N LYS A 151 3.13 18.99 -7.45
CA LYS A 151 2.87 20.36 -7.00
C LYS A 151 3.72 21.37 -7.77
N ASN A 152 4.98 21.04 -8.04
CA ASN A 152 5.89 21.90 -8.79
C ASN A 152 5.61 21.87 -10.29
N MET A 153 5.24 20.71 -10.86
CA MET A 153 4.91 20.57 -12.28
C MET A 153 3.51 21.11 -12.63
N SER A 154 2.52 20.93 -11.75
CA SER A 154 1.12 21.17 -12.07
C SER A 154 0.38 21.90 -10.95
N HIS A 155 -0.51 22.82 -11.33
CA HIS A 155 -1.40 23.49 -10.38
C HIS A 155 -2.65 22.65 -10.01
N ASN A 156 -2.72 21.37 -10.38
CA ASN A 156 -3.88 20.56 -10.03
C ASN A 156 -3.79 20.02 -8.61
N LYS A 157 -4.30 20.80 -7.67
CA LYS A 157 -4.30 20.42 -6.27
C LYS A 157 -5.27 19.26 -5.95
N GLU A 158 -6.27 18.98 -6.80
CA GLU A 158 -7.37 18.05 -6.47
C GLU A 158 -6.93 16.61 -6.20
N LEU A 159 -5.83 16.15 -6.80
CA LEU A 159 -5.32 14.78 -6.60
C LEU A 159 -4.21 14.69 -5.57
N LEU A 160 -3.74 15.82 -5.03
CA LEU A 160 -2.62 15.83 -4.10
C LEU A 160 -2.94 15.07 -2.80
N TYR A 161 -4.20 14.85 -2.44
CA TYR A 161 -4.54 13.98 -1.31
C TYR A 161 -4.03 12.54 -1.45
N LEU A 162 -3.81 12.06 -2.69
CA LEU A 162 -3.24 10.73 -2.94
C LEU A 162 -1.82 10.60 -2.39
N SER A 163 -1.11 11.71 -2.19
CA SER A 163 0.24 11.67 -1.64
C SER A 163 0.32 11.17 -0.20
N LEU A 164 -0.82 11.16 0.52
CA LEU A 164 -0.89 10.69 1.90
C LEU A 164 -1.15 9.18 1.99
N ILE A 165 -1.49 8.51 0.88
CA ILE A 165 -1.90 7.10 0.90
C ILE A 165 -0.74 6.16 1.24
N GLY A 166 0.46 6.41 0.70
CA GLY A 166 1.62 5.52 0.92
C GLY A 166 2.03 5.38 2.38
N ASN A 167 1.77 6.39 3.21
CA ASN A 167 2.05 6.40 4.65
C ASN A 167 0.84 6.86 5.49
N ILE A 168 -0.37 6.48 5.09
CA ILE A 168 -1.62 6.92 5.75
C ILE A 168 -1.71 6.58 7.25
N TYR A 169 -0.96 5.59 7.72
CA TYR A 169 -0.96 5.18 9.13
C TYR A 169 0.12 5.87 9.97
N ASP A 170 0.98 6.70 9.37
CA ASP A 170 2.06 7.41 10.07
C ASP A 170 2.18 8.86 9.55
N PHE A 171 1.52 9.79 10.24
CA PHE A 171 1.63 11.22 9.98
C PHE A 171 2.76 11.84 10.82
N SER A 172 3.98 11.38 10.58
CA SER A 172 5.19 11.99 11.13
C SER A 172 5.98 12.74 10.04
N ASN A 173 6.82 13.68 10.46
CA ASN A 173 7.78 14.38 9.60
C ASN A 173 7.14 14.95 8.32
N ILE A 174 7.60 14.52 7.14
CA ILE A 174 7.19 15.04 5.83
C ILE A 174 5.72 14.75 5.54
N ASN A 175 5.20 13.61 5.96
CA ASN A 175 3.79 13.26 5.75
C ASN A 175 2.86 14.23 6.51
N ASN A 176 3.27 14.70 7.71
CA ASN A 176 2.54 15.70 8.47
C ASN A 176 2.66 17.12 7.88
N GLU A 177 3.83 17.48 7.34
CA GLU A 177 4.01 18.75 6.60
C GLU A 177 3.03 18.81 5.42
N ILE A 178 2.99 17.74 4.59
CA ILE A 178 2.06 17.62 3.46
C ILE A 178 0.58 17.68 3.93
N LEU A 179 0.24 16.96 5.00
CA LEU A 179 -1.11 16.99 5.56
C LEU A 179 -1.53 18.41 5.96
N ASN A 180 -0.64 19.18 6.58
CA ASN A 180 -0.96 20.55 7.00
C ASN A 180 -1.18 21.46 5.78
N GLU A 181 -0.34 21.36 4.75
CA GLU A 181 -0.54 22.10 3.50
C GLU A 181 -1.87 21.73 2.81
N LEU A 182 -2.23 20.45 2.80
CA LEU A 182 -3.52 20.00 2.24
C LEU A 182 -4.72 20.47 3.07
N LYS A 183 -4.57 20.70 4.38
CA LYS A 183 -5.60 21.32 5.22
C LYS A 183 -5.71 22.82 4.96
N GLU A 184 -4.59 23.52 4.80
CA GLU A 184 -4.55 24.94 4.44
C GLU A 184 -5.18 25.19 3.06
N ASP A 185 -4.98 24.26 2.12
CA ASP A 185 -5.60 24.26 0.79
C ASP A 185 -7.05 23.77 0.78
N GLU A 186 -7.64 23.49 1.95
CA GLU A 186 -9.00 22.97 2.15
C GLU A 186 -9.28 21.71 1.32
N LEU A 187 -8.28 20.86 1.07
CA LEU A 187 -8.45 19.56 0.39
C LEU A 187 -8.71 18.43 1.37
N ILE A 188 -8.21 18.56 2.59
CA ILE A 188 -8.42 17.60 3.68
C ILE A 188 -9.01 18.32 4.88
N ILE A 189 -9.99 17.71 5.51
CA ILE A 189 -10.52 18.11 6.81
C ILE A 189 -10.19 17.00 7.80
N GLU A 190 -9.46 17.34 8.86
CA GLU A 190 -9.13 16.44 9.96
C GLU A 190 -10.22 16.53 11.04
N ASN A 191 -10.89 15.41 11.32
CA ASN A 191 -11.89 15.28 12.38
C ASN A 191 -11.49 14.18 13.37
N LEU A 192 -12.14 14.09 14.53
CA LEU A 192 -12.03 12.96 15.44
C LEU A 192 -13.32 12.16 15.44
N GLY A 193 -13.26 10.83 15.30
CA GLY A 193 -14.47 10.01 15.24
C GLY A 193 -14.20 8.52 15.07
N LEU A 194 -15.24 7.76 14.67
CA LEU A 194 -15.12 6.33 14.38
C LEU A 194 -14.20 6.11 13.16
N ASN A 195 -13.02 5.55 13.40
CA ASN A 195 -11.98 5.38 12.38
C ASN A 195 -12.22 4.12 11.54
N LEU A 196 -13.24 4.19 10.67
CA LEU A 196 -13.64 3.09 9.78
C LEU A 196 -13.62 3.56 8.32
N PRO A 197 -13.21 2.71 7.36
CA PRO A 197 -13.24 3.06 5.95
C PRO A 197 -14.66 3.41 5.45
N GLY A 198 -14.78 4.48 4.67
CA GLY A 198 -16.02 4.89 4.03
C GLY A 198 -17.04 5.50 4.98
N ILE A 199 -16.61 5.94 6.17
CA ILE A 199 -17.48 6.44 7.24
C ILE A 199 -18.37 7.62 6.80
N TYR A 200 -17.92 8.41 5.81
CA TYR A 200 -18.65 9.58 5.31
C TYR A 200 -19.58 9.30 4.12
N LYS A 201 -19.37 8.21 3.37
CA LYS A 201 -20.07 7.96 2.09
C LYS A 201 -20.79 6.62 2.00
N LYS A 202 -20.60 5.74 2.99
CA LYS A 202 -21.28 4.46 3.10
C LYS A 202 -22.26 4.49 4.28
N PRO A 203 -23.38 3.75 4.22
CA PRO A 203 -24.19 3.49 5.41
C PRO A 203 -23.33 2.94 6.54
N LEU A 204 -23.62 3.35 7.78
CA LEU A 204 -22.77 3.05 8.93
C LEU A 204 -22.54 1.55 9.13
N TYR A 205 -23.56 0.72 8.87
CA TYR A 205 -23.42 -0.74 8.96
C TYR A 205 -22.37 -1.29 7.99
N LYS A 206 -22.22 -0.68 6.79
CA LYS A 206 -21.19 -1.05 5.81
C LYS A 206 -19.81 -0.66 6.29
N SER A 207 -19.62 0.52 6.87
CA SER A 207 -18.34 0.91 7.44
C SER A 207 -17.93 0.01 8.61
N ILE A 208 -18.89 -0.39 9.46
CA ILE A 208 -18.67 -1.34 10.56
C ILE A 208 -18.32 -2.72 10.03
N SER A 209 -19.04 -3.26 9.05
CA SER A 209 -18.71 -4.56 8.47
C SER A 209 -17.43 -4.53 7.63
N ASN A 210 -17.01 -3.37 7.12
CA ASN A 210 -15.77 -3.16 6.39
C ASN A 210 -14.61 -2.67 7.29
N SER A 211 -14.62 -3.03 8.59
CA SER A 211 -13.58 -2.61 9.55
C SER A 211 -12.23 -3.36 9.36
N TYR A 212 -11.64 -3.27 8.18
CA TYR A 212 -10.41 -4.01 7.83
C TYR A 212 -9.14 -3.46 8.51
N ASN A 213 -9.19 -2.24 9.04
CA ASN A 213 -8.14 -1.63 9.86
C ASN A 213 -8.30 -1.94 11.37
N PHE A 214 -9.47 -2.46 11.79
CA PHE A 214 -9.80 -2.74 13.19
C PHE A 214 -10.78 -3.92 13.29
N TYR A 215 -10.31 -5.06 13.78
CA TYR A 215 -11.14 -6.26 13.79
C TYR A 215 -12.21 -6.15 14.87
N ILE A 216 -13.47 -6.34 14.47
CA ILE A 216 -14.62 -6.45 15.36
C ILE A 216 -15.07 -7.91 15.31
N PRO A 217 -14.92 -8.68 16.40
CA PRO A 217 -15.17 -10.11 16.43
C PRO A 217 -16.50 -10.50 15.81
N TYR A 218 -16.44 -11.33 14.76
CA TYR A 218 -17.59 -11.84 14.03
C TYR A 218 -18.48 -10.80 13.33
N ILE A 219 -18.16 -9.50 13.41
CA ILE A 219 -18.89 -8.42 12.72
C ILE A 219 -18.13 -8.00 11.46
N THR A 220 -16.80 -7.92 11.50
CA THR A 220 -15.99 -7.63 10.31
C THR A 220 -16.28 -8.67 9.23
N GLY A 221 -16.72 -8.22 8.05
CA GLY A 221 -17.16 -9.05 6.93
C GLY A 221 -18.66 -9.40 6.91
N SER A 222 -19.41 -9.16 8.00
CA SER A 222 -20.83 -9.52 8.12
C SER A 222 -21.74 -8.29 8.22
N ASP A 223 -22.50 -8.01 7.15
CA ASP A 223 -23.48 -6.92 7.15
C ASP A 223 -24.63 -7.18 8.12
N GLU A 224 -25.10 -8.42 8.21
CA GLU A 224 -26.18 -8.82 9.10
C GLU A 224 -25.83 -8.49 10.56
N LYS A 225 -24.65 -8.88 11.01
CA LYS A 225 -24.22 -8.62 12.39
C LYS A 225 -23.89 -7.15 12.64
N ALA A 226 -23.43 -6.43 11.62
CA ALA A 226 -23.25 -4.98 11.72
C ALA A 226 -24.60 -4.25 11.83
N LEU A 227 -25.63 -4.69 11.10
CA LEU A 227 -26.99 -4.20 11.25
C LEU A 227 -27.54 -4.52 12.65
N ASP A 228 -27.28 -5.73 13.15
CA ASP A 228 -27.68 -6.13 14.51
C ASP A 228 -27.04 -5.25 15.59
N LEU A 229 -25.76 -4.89 15.44
CA LEU A 229 -25.06 -3.98 16.35
C LEU A 229 -25.73 -2.59 16.41
N LEU A 230 -26.32 -2.16 15.30
CA LEU A 230 -27.02 -0.87 15.18
C LEU A 230 -28.51 -0.94 15.55
N LYS A 231 -29.06 -2.13 15.87
CA LYS A 231 -30.44 -2.25 16.35
C LYS A 231 -30.59 -1.48 17.66
N GLY A 232 -31.52 -0.54 17.70
CA GLY A 232 -31.77 0.32 18.86
C GLY A 232 -31.12 1.70 18.78
N ILE A 233 -30.34 1.98 17.73
CA ILE A 233 -29.97 3.37 17.38
C ILE A 233 -31.16 4.00 16.66
N ASN A 234 -31.81 4.97 17.30
CA ASN A 234 -33.00 5.62 16.78
C ASN A 234 -32.63 6.93 16.07
N VAL A 235 -32.53 6.86 14.74
CA VAL A 235 -32.37 8.03 13.88
C VAL A 235 -33.66 8.26 13.11
N ASP A 236 -34.41 9.30 13.49
CA ASP A 236 -35.50 9.97 12.74
C ASP A 236 -36.19 9.15 11.63
N LYS A 237 -36.78 8.00 11.99
CA LYS A 237 -37.56 7.12 11.08
C LYS A 237 -36.76 6.56 9.88
N LYS A 238 -35.43 6.66 9.86
CA LYS A 238 -34.59 5.94 8.89
C LYS A 238 -34.53 4.46 9.27
N GLY A 239 -34.65 3.58 8.28
CA GLY A 239 -34.33 2.16 8.50
C GLY A 239 -32.83 2.00 8.80
N THR A 240 -32.45 1.03 9.64
CA THR A 240 -31.06 0.82 10.10
C THR A 240 -30.04 0.73 8.95
N ALA A 241 -30.45 0.20 7.80
CA ALA A 241 -29.62 0.10 6.60
C ALA A 241 -29.32 1.45 5.91
N ASN A 242 -30.02 2.53 6.27
CA ASN A 242 -29.87 3.86 5.68
C ASN A 242 -29.28 4.88 6.66
N ILE A 243 -28.87 4.45 7.86
CA ILE A 243 -28.22 5.33 8.83
C ILE A 243 -26.81 5.66 8.34
N MET A 244 -26.51 6.94 8.15
CA MET A 244 -25.16 7.44 7.88
C MET A 244 -24.48 7.84 9.19
N TYR A 245 -23.14 7.93 9.20
CA TYR A 245 -22.40 8.33 10.41
C TYR A 245 -22.80 9.72 10.93
N GLU A 246 -23.01 10.68 10.02
CA GLU A 246 -23.44 12.05 10.33
C GLU A 246 -24.83 12.14 10.96
N ASP A 247 -25.65 11.09 10.81
CA ASP A 247 -26.98 11.05 11.39
C ASP A 247 -26.96 10.64 12.88
N VAL A 248 -25.84 10.12 13.39
CA VAL A 248 -25.78 9.48 14.70
C VAL A 248 -25.33 10.46 15.77
N SER A 249 -26.10 10.55 16.86
CA SER A 249 -25.75 11.39 18.01
C SER A 249 -24.48 10.93 18.71
N GLU A 250 -23.77 11.83 19.39
CA GLU A 250 -22.58 11.46 20.18
C GLU A 250 -22.87 10.40 21.24
N GLU A 251 -24.07 10.42 21.84
CA GLU A 251 -24.47 9.42 22.83
C GLU A 251 -24.61 8.03 22.19
N ASP A 252 -25.17 7.97 20.99
CA ASP A 252 -25.32 6.71 20.26
C ASP A 252 -23.98 6.21 19.71
N ILE A 253 -23.07 7.09 19.30
CA ILE A 253 -21.68 6.73 19.00
C ILE A 253 -21.01 6.11 20.23
N LYS A 254 -21.18 6.69 21.44
CA LYS A 254 -20.65 6.11 22.69
C LYS A 254 -21.23 4.72 22.98
N LYS A 255 -22.51 4.49 22.68
CA LYS A 255 -23.16 3.17 22.83
C LYS A 255 -22.56 2.16 21.86
N ILE A 256 -22.41 2.52 20.58
CA ILE A 256 -21.79 1.66 19.55
C ILE A 256 -20.37 1.28 19.98
N VAL A 257 -19.53 2.26 20.33
CA VAL A 257 -18.16 2.06 20.80
C VAL A 257 -18.13 1.13 22.01
N SER A 258 -18.98 1.37 23.01
CA SER A 258 -19.06 0.55 24.22
C SER A 258 -19.43 -0.92 23.91
N ASN A 259 -20.34 -1.14 22.98
CA ASN A 259 -20.74 -2.49 22.57
C ASN A 259 -19.61 -3.20 21.82
N ILE A 260 -18.88 -2.50 20.94
CA ILE A 260 -17.70 -3.04 20.27
C ILE A 260 -16.62 -3.42 21.29
N ILE A 261 -16.31 -2.54 22.25
CA ILE A 261 -15.30 -2.81 23.28
C ILE A 261 -15.69 -4.03 24.13
N LYS A 262 -16.94 -4.10 24.61
CA LYS A 262 -17.45 -5.27 25.36
C LYS A 262 -17.29 -6.56 24.56
N LEU A 263 -17.58 -6.52 23.26
CA LEU A 263 -17.43 -7.67 22.37
C LEU A 263 -15.96 -8.07 22.22
N LYS A 264 -15.04 -7.12 22.05
CA LYS A 264 -13.59 -7.40 21.98
C LYS A 264 -13.07 -8.04 23.25
N LEU A 265 -13.45 -7.50 24.42
CA LEU A 265 -13.09 -8.08 25.72
C LEU A 265 -13.61 -9.52 25.88
N LYS A 266 -14.84 -9.81 25.43
CA LYS A 266 -15.40 -11.17 25.44
C LYS A 266 -14.53 -12.17 24.66
N TYR A 267 -13.86 -11.72 23.61
CA TYR A 267 -12.94 -12.53 22.78
C TYR A 267 -11.46 -12.34 23.14
N ASN A 268 -11.14 -11.76 24.31
CA ASN A 268 -9.79 -11.50 24.78
C ASN A 268 -8.94 -10.64 23.81
N LEU A 269 -9.59 -9.74 23.07
CA LEU A 269 -8.93 -8.73 22.24
C LEU A 269 -8.88 -7.41 22.99
N ASN A 270 -7.67 -6.88 23.22
CA ASN A 270 -7.46 -5.72 24.08
C ASN A 270 -7.30 -4.40 23.32
N ARG A 271 -6.99 -4.44 22.02
CA ARG A 271 -6.80 -3.26 21.18
C ARG A 271 -8.11 -2.49 21.02
N THR A 272 -8.15 -1.24 21.49
CA THR A 272 -9.33 -0.35 21.43
C THR A 272 -8.99 1.08 21.03
N GLU A 273 -7.73 1.46 21.17
CA GLU A 273 -7.16 2.78 20.92
C GLU A 273 -7.40 3.31 19.51
N ASP A 274 -7.52 2.42 18.52
CA ASP A 274 -7.68 2.81 17.10
C ASP A 274 -9.14 2.91 16.66
N LEU A 275 -10.11 2.58 17.53
CA LEU A 275 -11.54 2.64 17.20
C LEU A 275 -12.04 4.08 17.06
N ILE A 276 -11.55 4.97 17.92
CA ILE A 276 -11.77 6.42 17.82
C ILE A 276 -10.44 7.07 17.47
N GLY A 277 -10.39 7.73 16.32
CA GLY A 277 -9.14 8.28 15.80
C GLY A 277 -9.36 9.46 14.87
N LYS A 278 -8.25 9.96 14.34
CA LYS A 278 -8.25 11.03 13.35
C LYS A 278 -8.83 10.52 12.04
N LEU A 279 -9.80 11.26 11.50
CA LEU A 279 -10.45 11.02 10.22
C LEU A 279 -10.01 12.10 9.25
N TYR A 280 -9.49 11.69 8.10
CA TYR A 280 -9.04 12.60 7.05
C TYR A 280 -10.07 12.61 5.92
N LYS A 281 -11.07 13.47 6.08
CA LYS A 281 -12.14 13.66 5.10
C LYS A 281 -11.57 14.39 3.89
N ILE A 282 -11.83 13.87 2.70
CA ILE A 282 -11.49 14.54 1.45
C ILE A 282 -12.56 15.59 1.20
N ASN A 283 -12.15 16.85 1.14
CA ASN A 283 -13.04 17.97 0.91
C ASN A 283 -13.16 18.20 -0.61
N LYS A 284 -14.39 18.46 -1.08
CA LYS A 284 -14.90 18.53 -2.48
C LYS A 284 -15.73 17.32 -2.91
N ASN A 285 -16.52 17.51 -3.98
CA ASN A 285 -17.49 16.58 -4.58
C ASN A 285 -16.88 15.26 -5.11
N THR A 286 -16.16 14.53 -4.27
CA THR A 286 -15.72 13.17 -4.55
C THR A 286 -16.80 12.20 -4.09
N GLU A 287 -16.99 11.13 -4.86
CA GLU A 287 -17.88 10.04 -4.46
C GLU A 287 -17.26 9.20 -3.32
N ILE A 288 -15.94 9.33 -3.10
CA ILE A 288 -15.18 8.79 -1.97
C ILE A 288 -15.03 9.84 -0.87
N GLY A 289 -15.21 9.47 0.40
CA GLY A 289 -15.31 10.43 1.52
C GLY A 289 -14.04 10.70 2.30
N ASP A 290 -13.13 9.74 2.37
CA ASP A 290 -11.94 9.81 3.23
C ASP A 290 -10.76 9.01 2.69
N LEU A 291 -9.58 9.27 3.24
CA LEU A 291 -8.34 8.61 2.82
C LEU A 291 -8.34 7.09 3.08
N ASN A 292 -9.02 6.59 4.12
CA ASN A 292 -9.10 5.15 4.38
C ASN A 292 -9.94 4.43 3.33
N GLU A 293 -11.03 5.07 2.86
CA GLU A 293 -11.81 4.58 1.74
C GLU A 293 -11.00 4.57 0.44
N VAL A 294 -10.19 5.61 0.17
CA VAL A 294 -9.27 5.62 -0.98
C VAL A 294 -8.28 4.46 -0.93
N LEU A 295 -7.61 4.25 0.23
CA LEU A 295 -6.70 3.13 0.42
C LEU A 295 -7.41 1.81 0.12
N TYR A 296 -8.58 1.61 0.72
CA TYR A 296 -9.38 0.41 0.54
C TYR A 296 -9.78 0.17 -0.92
N SER A 297 -10.20 1.22 -1.64
CA SER A 297 -10.51 1.11 -3.07
C SER A 297 -9.27 0.74 -3.88
N ILE A 298 -8.10 1.33 -3.61
CA ILE A 298 -6.85 1.00 -4.31
C ILE A 298 -6.43 -0.45 -4.07
N GLU A 299 -6.44 -0.91 -2.80
CA GLU A 299 -6.15 -2.31 -2.47
C GLU A 299 -7.13 -3.27 -3.15
N SER A 300 -8.39 -2.86 -3.28
CA SER A 300 -9.41 -3.64 -3.97
C SER A 300 -9.18 -3.75 -5.48
N LEU A 301 -8.71 -2.69 -6.14
CA LEU A 301 -8.30 -2.73 -7.55
C LEU A 301 -7.14 -3.69 -7.78
N ILE A 302 -6.16 -3.69 -6.87
CA ILE A 302 -5.02 -4.59 -6.92
C ILE A 302 -5.48 -6.05 -6.78
N GLU A 303 -6.26 -6.35 -5.74
CA GLU A 303 -6.75 -7.71 -5.47
C GLU A 303 -7.60 -8.27 -6.61
N SER A 304 -8.46 -7.44 -7.20
CA SER A 304 -9.31 -7.83 -8.34
C SER A 304 -8.61 -7.81 -9.69
N LYS A 305 -7.34 -7.34 -9.76
CA LYS A 305 -6.59 -7.07 -11.00
C LYS A 305 -7.31 -6.11 -11.96
N ASN A 306 -8.20 -5.25 -11.44
CA ASN A 306 -8.98 -4.30 -12.24
C ASN A 306 -8.29 -2.93 -12.31
N LEU A 307 -7.03 -2.90 -12.76
CA LEU A 307 -6.20 -1.69 -12.67
C LEU A 307 -6.66 -0.54 -13.58
N TYR A 308 -7.53 -0.80 -14.55
CA TYR A 308 -8.22 0.25 -15.30
C TYR A 308 -9.04 1.18 -14.37
N GLY A 309 -9.44 0.70 -13.19
CA GLY A 309 -10.13 1.47 -12.15
C GLY A 309 -9.38 2.72 -11.67
N ILE A 310 -8.04 2.82 -11.85
CA ILE A 310 -7.30 4.04 -11.48
C ILE A 310 -7.77 5.27 -12.26
N LEU A 311 -8.38 5.08 -13.43
CA LEU A 311 -8.90 6.15 -14.26
C LEU A 311 -10.08 6.89 -13.62
N TYR A 312 -10.69 6.33 -12.55
CA TYR A 312 -11.66 7.04 -11.73
C TYR A 312 -11.03 8.30 -11.12
N PHE A 313 -9.81 8.20 -10.59
CA PHE A 313 -9.10 9.34 -10.02
C PHE A 313 -8.82 10.42 -11.08
N LEU A 314 -8.66 10.01 -12.35
CA LEU A 314 -8.53 10.95 -13.47
C LEU A 314 -9.88 11.44 -14.03
N LYS A 315 -10.99 11.15 -13.35
CA LYS A 315 -12.38 11.50 -13.74
C LYS A 315 -12.75 11.00 -15.14
N LYS A 316 -12.26 9.82 -15.54
CA LYS A 316 -12.54 9.23 -16.86
C LYS A 316 -13.59 8.11 -16.83
N ILE A 317 -13.85 7.54 -15.67
CA ILE A 317 -14.78 6.41 -15.48
C ILE A 317 -15.58 6.60 -14.18
N PRO A 318 -16.77 5.99 -14.04
CA PRO A 318 -17.59 6.10 -12.83
C PRO A 318 -17.03 5.30 -11.66
N ILE A 319 -17.48 5.62 -10.44
CA ILE A 319 -17.09 4.93 -9.19
C ILE A 319 -17.47 3.44 -9.17
N ASP A 320 -18.44 2.99 -9.97
CA ASP A 320 -18.94 1.61 -9.90
C ASP A 320 -17.84 0.56 -10.11
N ILE A 321 -16.84 0.87 -10.94
CA ILE A 321 -15.65 0.02 -11.13
C ILE A 321 -14.90 -0.20 -9.81
N LEU A 322 -14.80 0.83 -8.95
CA LEU A 322 -14.20 0.69 -7.63
C LEU A 322 -15.07 -0.20 -6.73
N LYS A 323 -16.39 0.01 -6.72
CA LYS A 323 -17.35 -0.73 -5.87
C LYS A 323 -17.39 -2.23 -6.20
N ASP A 324 -17.28 -2.58 -7.49
CA ASP A 324 -17.20 -3.97 -7.94
C ASP A 324 -15.94 -4.65 -7.39
N SER A 325 -14.79 -3.97 -7.51
CA SER A 325 -13.53 -4.44 -6.95
C SER A 325 -13.56 -4.57 -5.43
N GLU A 326 -14.16 -3.60 -4.71
CA GLU A 326 -14.34 -3.64 -3.25
C GLU A 326 -15.16 -4.86 -2.81
N THR A 327 -16.20 -5.23 -3.57
CA THR A 327 -17.05 -6.39 -3.27
C THR A 327 -16.25 -7.70 -3.33
N ILE A 328 -15.39 -7.85 -4.35
CA ILE A 328 -14.50 -9.01 -4.49
C ILE A 328 -13.50 -9.05 -3.33
N PHE A 329 -12.80 -7.94 -3.09
CA PHE A 329 -11.83 -7.82 -2.00
C PHE A 329 -12.45 -8.19 -0.66
N ARG A 330 -13.62 -7.61 -0.35
CA ARG A 330 -14.37 -7.88 0.88
C ARG A 330 -14.63 -9.37 1.08
N SER A 331 -15.14 -10.05 0.05
CA SER A 331 -15.45 -11.48 0.12
C SER A 331 -14.19 -12.28 0.43
N ASN A 332 -13.11 -12.00 -0.28
CA ASN A 332 -11.83 -12.70 -0.18
C ASN A 332 -11.19 -12.48 1.20
N PHE A 333 -11.07 -11.22 1.62
CA PHE A 333 -10.55 -10.82 2.92
C PHE A 333 -11.31 -11.50 4.06
N SER A 334 -12.64 -11.39 4.06
CA SER A 334 -13.47 -11.88 5.16
C SER A 334 -13.37 -13.39 5.30
N LYS A 335 -13.41 -14.14 4.18
CA LYS A 335 -13.30 -15.60 4.21
C LYS A 335 -11.93 -16.05 4.74
N SER A 336 -10.84 -15.42 4.30
CA SER A 336 -9.51 -15.73 4.82
C SER A 336 -9.36 -15.35 6.29
N LEU A 337 -9.87 -14.18 6.71
CA LEU A 337 -9.86 -13.74 8.10
C LEU A 337 -10.45 -14.80 9.03
N TYR A 338 -11.67 -15.26 8.73
CA TYR A 338 -12.34 -16.27 9.55
C TYR A 338 -11.65 -17.62 9.51
N ASP A 339 -11.16 -18.06 8.34
CA ASP A 339 -10.46 -19.33 8.25
C ASP A 339 -9.10 -19.29 8.99
N ILE A 340 -8.43 -18.13 9.10
CA ILE A 340 -7.22 -17.96 9.93
C ILE A 340 -7.59 -18.01 11.42
N ILE A 341 -8.61 -17.24 11.84
CA ILE A 341 -9.04 -17.17 13.25
C ILE A 341 -9.53 -18.53 13.76
N GLU A 342 -10.22 -19.30 12.93
CA GLU A 342 -10.71 -20.64 13.25
C GLU A 342 -9.63 -21.72 13.12
N ASN A 343 -8.37 -21.34 12.86
CA ASN A 343 -7.21 -22.23 12.69
C ASN A 343 -7.45 -23.35 11.66
N LYS A 344 -8.08 -23.01 10.52
CA LYS A 344 -8.36 -23.97 9.44
C LYS A 344 -7.20 -24.20 8.48
N PHE A 345 -6.02 -23.66 8.77
CA PHE A 345 -4.84 -23.77 7.92
C PHE A 345 -3.76 -24.62 8.55
N GLU A 346 -2.93 -25.22 7.69
CA GLU A 346 -1.73 -25.92 8.11
C GLU A 346 -0.73 -24.91 8.68
N THR A 347 -0.30 -25.14 9.93
CA THR A 347 0.65 -24.27 10.61
C THR A 347 1.84 -25.04 11.14
N ILE A 348 3.05 -24.55 10.85
CA ILE A 348 4.28 -25.02 11.49
C ILE A 348 4.62 -24.03 12.60
N ASN A 349 4.70 -24.53 13.84
CA ASN A 349 5.10 -23.74 15.00
C ASN A 349 6.38 -24.31 15.60
N GLU A 350 7.49 -23.59 15.46
CA GLU A 350 8.80 -24.02 15.95
C GLU A 350 9.59 -22.82 16.50
N ASN A 351 10.07 -22.91 17.74
CA ASN A 351 10.98 -21.92 18.36
C ASN A 351 10.52 -20.45 18.24
N GLY A 352 9.20 -20.21 18.28
CA GLY A 352 8.62 -18.86 18.14
C GLY A 352 8.46 -18.38 16.69
N ILE A 353 8.67 -19.24 15.70
CA ILE A 353 8.25 -19.04 14.30
C ILE A 353 6.89 -19.69 14.10
N LYS A 354 5.96 -18.96 13.50
CA LYS A 354 4.71 -19.49 12.96
C LYS A 354 4.68 -19.34 11.45
N ILE A 355 4.58 -20.46 10.74
CA ILE A 355 4.42 -20.51 9.29
C ILE A 355 2.99 -20.94 8.98
N ILE A 356 2.22 -20.09 8.30
CA ILE A 356 0.83 -20.35 7.91
C ILE A 356 0.80 -20.59 6.41
N LYS A 357 0.37 -21.80 6.00
CA LYS A 357 0.24 -22.15 4.59
C LYS A 357 -1.23 -22.09 4.16
N ILE A 358 -1.54 -21.21 3.21
CA ILE A 358 -2.91 -21.00 2.70
C ILE A 358 -2.97 -21.60 1.29
N GLU A 359 -3.41 -22.86 1.22
CA GLU A 359 -3.58 -23.60 -0.05
C GLU A 359 -4.91 -23.31 -0.74
N LYS A 360 -5.94 -22.95 0.05
CA LYS A 360 -7.27 -22.67 -0.47
C LYS A 360 -7.26 -21.37 -1.27
N ASN A 361 -7.87 -21.39 -2.45
CA ASN A 361 -7.97 -20.23 -3.30
C ASN A 361 -9.00 -19.23 -2.76
N TYR A 362 -8.54 -18.04 -2.40
CA TYR A 362 -9.38 -16.89 -2.02
C TYR A 362 -9.14 -15.68 -2.92
N GLY A 363 -8.67 -15.87 -4.16
CA GLY A 363 -8.31 -14.77 -5.05
C GLY A 363 -6.81 -14.64 -5.24
N ASN A 364 -6.33 -13.40 -5.39
CA ASN A 364 -4.95 -13.16 -5.76
C ASN A 364 -4.00 -13.07 -4.56
N GLY A 365 -4.52 -12.73 -3.38
CA GLY A 365 -3.79 -12.74 -2.11
C GLY A 365 -3.05 -11.44 -1.80
N TYR A 366 -3.37 -10.33 -2.45
CA TYR A 366 -2.74 -9.03 -2.16
C TYR A 366 -3.16 -8.46 -0.81
N TYR A 367 -4.40 -8.75 -0.41
CA TYR A 367 -4.93 -8.36 0.89
C TYR A 367 -4.29 -9.09 2.08
N ILE A 368 -3.45 -10.12 1.83
CA ILE A 368 -2.84 -10.93 2.90
C ILE A 368 -1.92 -10.09 3.78
N SER A 369 -1.22 -9.10 3.20
CA SER A 369 -0.41 -8.16 3.99
C SER A 369 -1.26 -7.41 5.03
N LEU A 370 -2.33 -6.73 4.56
CA LEU A 370 -3.29 -6.03 5.41
C LEU A 370 -3.89 -6.97 6.48
N LEU A 371 -4.30 -8.17 6.08
CA LEU A 371 -4.91 -9.15 6.97
C LEU A 371 -3.95 -9.58 8.09
N VAL A 372 -2.69 -9.89 7.75
CA VAL A 372 -1.70 -10.32 8.74
C VAL A 372 -1.35 -9.18 9.69
N ASP A 373 -1.18 -7.96 9.17
CA ASP A 373 -0.92 -6.78 10.00
C ASP A 373 -2.07 -6.47 10.96
N LEU A 374 -3.32 -6.62 10.50
CA LEU A 374 -4.50 -6.56 11.34
C LEU A 374 -4.42 -7.60 12.47
N LEU A 375 -4.21 -8.87 12.12
CA LEU A 375 -4.18 -9.96 13.11
C LEU A 375 -3.04 -9.83 14.12
N ILE A 376 -1.88 -9.28 13.73
CA ILE A 376 -0.77 -8.98 14.63
C ILE A 376 -1.14 -7.86 15.60
N LYS A 377 -1.67 -6.74 15.08
CA LYS A 377 -2.10 -5.59 15.90
C LYS A 377 -3.20 -5.96 16.90
N GLU A 378 -4.11 -6.84 16.50
CA GLU A 378 -5.16 -7.38 17.36
C GLU A 378 -4.63 -8.38 18.40
N GLY A 379 -3.35 -8.76 18.31
CA GLY A 379 -2.75 -9.76 19.17
C GLY A 379 -3.32 -11.15 18.91
N ILE A 380 -3.86 -11.45 17.74
CA ILE A 380 -4.30 -12.81 17.37
C ILE A 380 -3.09 -13.66 16.96
N LEU A 381 -2.17 -13.08 16.18
CA LEU A 381 -0.88 -13.68 15.86
C LEU A 381 0.20 -13.08 16.76
N LYS A 382 0.81 -13.90 17.63
CA LYS A 382 1.70 -13.43 18.72
C LYS A 382 3.14 -13.92 18.62
N ASP A 383 3.44 -14.79 17.67
CA ASP A 383 4.76 -15.40 17.48
C ASP A 383 5.84 -14.37 17.15
N LYS A 384 7.11 -14.69 17.42
CA LYS A 384 8.25 -13.77 17.21
C LYS A 384 8.45 -13.46 15.73
N ALA A 385 8.26 -14.48 14.90
CA ALA A 385 8.29 -14.40 13.45
C ALA A 385 7.03 -15.08 12.89
N ILE A 386 6.34 -14.39 12.00
CA ILE A 386 5.15 -14.88 11.32
C ILE A 386 5.46 -14.89 9.83
N ILE A 387 5.34 -16.06 9.21
CA ILE A 387 5.50 -16.24 7.78
C ILE A 387 4.17 -16.74 7.24
N VAL A 388 3.63 -16.08 6.22
CA VAL A 388 2.41 -16.53 5.54
C VAL A 388 2.75 -16.85 4.10
N LEU A 389 2.34 -18.02 3.62
CA LEU A 389 2.52 -18.47 2.25
C LEU A 389 1.15 -18.70 1.64
N PHE A 390 0.68 -17.74 0.84
CA PHE A 390 -0.58 -17.82 0.13
C PHE A 390 -0.38 -18.38 -1.27
N LYS A 391 -0.97 -19.54 -1.56
CA LYS A 391 -0.80 -20.18 -2.87
C LYS A 391 -1.56 -19.42 -3.95
N ASN A 392 -0.86 -19.04 -5.01
CA ASN A 392 -1.41 -18.48 -6.22
C ASN A 392 -0.79 -19.20 -7.43
N ASN A 393 -1.56 -20.10 -8.05
CA ASN A 393 -1.10 -20.96 -9.13
C ASN A 393 0.17 -21.74 -8.78
N ASN A 394 1.30 -21.44 -9.42
CA ASN A 394 2.58 -22.14 -9.31
C ASN A 394 3.56 -21.48 -8.32
N TYR A 395 3.11 -20.44 -7.59
CA TYR A 395 3.93 -19.74 -6.61
C TYR A 395 3.15 -19.49 -5.32
N TYR A 396 3.86 -19.23 -4.24
CA TYR A 396 3.32 -18.62 -3.03
C TYR A 396 3.59 -17.11 -3.06
N ARG A 397 2.57 -16.32 -2.78
CA ARG A 397 2.76 -14.95 -2.27
C ARG A 397 3.12 -15.08 -0.79
N GLY A 398 4.37 -14.79 -0.49
CA GLY A 398 4.96 -14.97 0.82
C GLY A 398 5.14 -13.66 1.56
N LEU A 399 4.74 -13.61 2.82
CA LEU A 399 4.88 -12.46 3.71
C LEU A 399 5.70 -12.83 4.93
N ILE A 400 6.61 -11.96 5.36
CA ILE A 400 7.36 -12.10 6.62
C ILE A 400 7.07 -10.89 7.52
N ARG A 401 6.68 -11.18 8.76
CA ARG A 401 6.56 -10.19 9.84
C ARG A 401 7.35 -10.66 11.06
N SER A 402 7.92 -9.71 11.78
CA SER A 402 8.49 -9.96 13.10
C SER A 402 7.90 -8.99 14.12
N LYS A 403 7.73 -9.47 15.35
CA LYS A 403 7.33 -8.64 16.48
C LYS A 403 8.41 -7.62 16.87
N ILE A 404 9.67 -7.87 16.50
CA ILE A 404 10.72 -6.86 16.55
C ILE A 404 10.47 -5.95 15.35
N GLU A 405 9.79 -4.82 15.55
CA GLU A 405 9.40 -3.85 14.51
C GLU A 405 10.64 -3.13 13.92
N ASN A 406 11.50 -3.88 13.25
CA ASN A 406 12.64 -3.34 12.55
C ASN A 406 12.55 -3.76 11.08
N LYS A 407 11.85 -2.94 10.29
CA LYS A 407 11.66 -3.12 8.83
C LYS A 407 12.98 -3.40 8.10
N ARG A 408 14.09 -2.81 8.57
CA ARG A 408 15.43 -3.03 8.01
C ARG A 408 15.91 -4.48 8.16
N ILE A 409 15.60 -5.12 9.29
CA ILE A 409 15.96 -6.52 9.53
C ILE A 409 15.20 -7.44 8.56
N ILE A 410 13.89 -7.24 8.41
CA ILE A 410 13.09 -8.02 7.47
C ILE A 410 13.60 -7.84 6.03
N ASN A 411 13.91 -6.61 5.62
CA ASN A 411 14.49 -6.36 4.31
C ASN A 411 15.86 -7.02 4.11
N ASN A 412 16.73 -7.10 5.12
CA ASN A 412 17.98 -7.86 5.04
C ASN A 412 17.73 -9.36 4.78
N ILE A 413 16.69 -9.93 5.39
CA ILE A 413 16.27 -11.32 5.16
C ILE A 413 15.80 -11.51 3.72
N ILE A 414 14.85 -10.69 3.27
CA ILE A 414 14.32 -10.75 1.89
C ILE A 414 15.44 -10.58 0.87
N ARG A 415 16.35 -9.61 1.08
CA ARG A 415 17.50 -9.39 0.19
C ARG A 415 18.36 -10.63 0.06
N ARG A 416 18.75 -11.27 1.16
CA ARG A 416 19.56 -12.51 1.11
C ARG A 416 18.86 -13.62 0.35
N LEU A 417 17.55 -13.79 0.56
CA LEU A 417 16.77 -14.81 -0.16
C LEU A 417 16.69 -14.49 -1.67
N PHE A 418 16.57 -13.21 -2.02
CA PHE A 418 16.54 -12.74 -3.42
C PHE A 418 17.89 -12.91 -4.11
N GLU A 419 18.99 -12.48 -3.48
CA GLU A 419 20.36 -12.62 -4.00
C GLU A 419 20.73 -14.10 -4.24
N ASN A 420 20.24 -15.00 -3.39
CA ASN A 420 20.42 -16.44 -3.52
C ASN A 420 19.42 -17.10 -4.50
N LYS A 421 18.61 -16.31 -5.22
CA LYS A 421 17.62 -16.79 -6.21
C LYS A 421 16.54 -17.74 -5.66
N ILE A 422 16.29 -17.70 -4.35
CA ILE A 422 15.27 -18.53 -3.70
C ILE A 422 13.87 -17.94 -3.93
N ILE A 423 13.78 -16.61 -3.90
CA ILE A 423 12.54 -15.84 -4.06
C ILE A 423 12.68 -14.79 -5.16
N SER A 424 11.55 -14.26 -5.63
CA SER A 424 11.50 -13.02 -6.42
C SER A 424 11.08 -11.87 -5.52
N TYR A 425 11.63 -10.68 -5.77
CA TYR A 425 11.19 -9.47 -5.09
C TYR A 425 9.77 -9.12 -5.55
N SER A 426 8.89 -8.79 -4.62
CA SER A 426 7.52 -8.40 -4.94
C SER A 426 7.19 -7.03 -4.39
N SER A 427 6.44 -6.28 -5.17
CA SER A 427 5.91 -4.97 -4.79
C SER A 427 4.68 -5.08 -3.88
N PHE A 428 4.10 -6.27 -3.69
CA PHE A 428 2.85 -6.44 -2.94
C PHE A 428 2.97 -5.98 -1.47
N ASP A 429 4.18 -6.04 -0.91
CA ASP A 429 4.48 -5.52 0.43
C ASP A 429 5.94 -5.05 0.51
N ASN A 430 6.08 -3.75 0.74
CA ASN A 430 7.35 -3.02 0.76
C ASN A 430 8.29 -3.45 1.91
N PHE A 431 7.78 -4.20 2.90
CA PHE A 431 8.49 -4.56 4.13
C PHE A 431 8.28 -6.03 4.53
N GLY A 432 8.55 -6.94 3.58
CA GLY A 432 8.54 -8.38 3.85
C GLY A 432 7.80 -9.23 2.83
N GLY A 433 7.32 -8.66 1.73
CA GLY A 433 6.70 -9.40 0.64
C GLY A 433 7.69 -10.05 -0.32
N PHE A 434 7.35 -11.24 -0.80
CA PHE A 434 8.11 -12.00 -1.80
C PHE A 434 7.24 -12.97 -2.60
N LEU A 435 7.70 -13.37 -3.79
CA LEU A 435 7.15 -14.54 -4.48
C LEU A 435 8.09 -15.73 -4.32
N LEU A 436 7.54 -16.89 -4.00
CA LEU A 436 8.26 -18.15 -3.85
C LEU A 436 7.71 -19.17 -4.84
N ASP A 437 8.54 -19.68 -5.75
CA ASP A 437 8.15 -20.83 -6.57
C ASP A 437 7.82 -22.03 -5.66
N ILE A 438 6.70 -22.72 -5.91
CA ILE A 438 6.27 -23.83 -5.05
C ILE A 438 7.34 -24.92 -4.97
N ASN A 439 8.15 -25.10 -6.02
CA ASN A 439 9.23 -26.09 -6.05
C ASN A 439 10.41 -25.74 -5.13
N ASN A 440 10.55 -24.46 -4.76
CA ASN A 440 11.62 -23.99 -3.87
C ASN A 440 11.23 -24.04 -2.38
N TYR A 441 10.06 -24.59 -2.03
CA TYR A 441 9.52 -24.56 -0.67
C TYR A 441 10.48 -25.11 0.39
N GLU A 442 11.05 -26.29 0.17
CA GLU A 442 11.96 -26.93 1.15
C GLU A 442 13.25 -26.12 1.37
N GLU A 443 13.83 -25.62 0.28
CA GLU A 443 15.02 -24.76 0.33
C GLU A 443 14.72 -23.42 1.03
N PHE A 444 13.55 -22.85 0.76
CA PHE A 444 13.07 -21.65 1.43
C PHE A 444 12.96 -21.86 2.93
N ILE A 445 12.31 -22.94 3.40
CA ILE A 445 12.13 -23.22 4.83
C ILE A 445 13.49 -23.34 5.55
N LYS A 446 14.48 -23.98 4.92
CA LYS A 446 15.83 -24.07 5.48
C LYS A 446 16.50 -22.68 5.55
N SER A 447 16.46 -21.93 4.46
CA SER A 447 17.15 -20.65 4.32
C SER A 447 16.54 -19.53 5.17
N ILE A 448 15.21 -19.52 5.32
CA ILE A 448 14.54 -18.53 6.16
C ILE A 448 14.85 -18.73 7.64
N LYS A 449 14.89 -19.98 8.12
CA LYS A 449 15.29 -20.31 9.50
C LYS A 449 16.72 -19.85 9.80
N ILE A 450 17.65 -20.04 8.85
CA ILE A 450 19.03 -19.55 8.98
C ILE A 450 19.06 -18.01 9.04
N SER A 451 18.34 -17.35 8.13
CA SER A 451 18.31 -15.89 8.03
C SER A 451 17.72 -15.23 9.28
N LEU A 452 16.64 -15.81 9.84
CA LEU A 452 16.03 -15.34 11.08
C LEU A 452 16.97 -15.44 12.28
N ARG A 453 17.76 -16.53 12.39
CA ARG A 453 18.79 -16.68 13.43
C ARG A 453 19.92 -15.66 13.28
N GLN A 454 20.38 -15.42 12.05
CA GLN A 454 21.45 -14.47 11.76
C GLN A 454 21.09 -13.02 12.14
N GLU A 455 19.80 -12.68 12.13
CA GLU A 455 19.31 -11.36 12.57
C GLU A 455 18.85 -11.32 14.03
N ASN A 456 19.09 -12.39 14.80
CA ASN A 456 18.68 -12.52 16.20
C ASN A 456 17.16 -12.36 16.44
N ILE A 457 16.31 -12.77 15.49
CA ILE A 457 14.85 -12.80 15.70
C ILE A 457 14.45 -14.04 16.52
N ILE A 458 15.13 -15.16 16.29
CA ILE A 458 14.88 -16.46 16.93
C ILE A 458 16.11 -17.05 17.59
#